data_AF-A0A9D4SZA4-F1
#
_entry.id   AF-A0A9D4SZA4-F1
#
_cell.length_a   1.000
_cell.length_b   1.000
_cell.length_c   1.000
_cell.angle_alpha   90.00
_cell.angle_beta   90.00
_cell.angle_gamma   90.00
#
_symmetry.space_group_name_H-M   'P 1'
#
loop_
_entity.id
_entity.type
_entity.pdbx_description
1 polymer ?
#
loop_
_entity_poly.entity_id
_entity_poly.type
_entity_poly.pdbx_seq_one_letter_code
_entity_poly.pdbx_strand_id
1 'polypeptide(L)'
;MQDKGTTQYDLVLVGHSLGAGAAAILAILLKQDFPNLLCYAYAPPGGLLSLPAVEYSKTFITSVVLGKDVVPRIGLHQMEALRTDLINAIKRSADPKWKIILGGVLCCCPDEVDFDGVEGPTLADRDVTSHPSDATIALTAHQPLYPPGRIIHIVRNHPKE
;
A
#
# COMPACT_ATOMS: atom_id res chain seq x y z
N MET A 1 -7.70 37.27 -24.15
CA MET A 1 -7.83 35.87 -23.70
C MET A 1 -9.05 35.84 -22.79
N GLN A 2 -10.16 35.22 -23.21
CA GLN A 2 -11.41 35.24 -22.44
C GLN A 2 -11.23 34.50 -21.12
N ASP A 3 -11.63 35.15 -20.03
CA ASP A 3 -11.60 34.57 -18.69
C ASP A 3 -12.60 33.40 -18.64
N LYS A 4 -12.12 32.19 -18.37
CA LYS A 4 -12.93 30.96 -18.43
C LYS A 4 -13.77 30.75 -17.17
N GLY A 5 -13.79 31.72 -16.24
CA GLY A 5 -14.58 31.65 -15.00
C GLY A 5 -14.10 30.56 -14.05
N THR A 6 -12.85 30.11 -14.17
CA THR A 6 -12.34 28.94 -13.44
C THR A 6 -11.83 29.26 -12.03
N THR A 7 -11.81 30.54 -11.64
CA THR A 7 -11.25 31.01 -10.36
C THR A 7 -12.10 30.66 -9.15
N GLN A 8 -13.31 30.11 -9.35
CA GLN A 8 -14.24 29.72 -8.28
C GLN A 8 -14.38 28.20 -8.09
N TYR A 9 -13.70 27.38 -8.89
CA TYR A 9 -13.82 25.92 -8.75
C TYR A 9 -12.98 25.40 -7.59
N ASP A 10 -13.56 24.47 -6.82
CA ASP A 10 -12.82 23.72 -5.82
C ASP A 10 -11.91 22.68 -6.49
N LEU A 11 -10.72 22.49 -5.91
CA LEU A 11 -9.76 21.50 -6.36
C LEU A 11 -10.05 20.15 -5.68
N VAL A 12 -10.39 19.15 -6.48
CA VAL A 12 -10.60 17.77 -6.01
C VAL A 12 -9.55 16.86 -6.62
N LEU A 13 -8.79 16.18 -5.76
CA LEU A 13 -7.83 15.16 -6.14
C LEU A 13 -8.45 13.78 -5.98
N VAL A 14 -8.19 12.90 -6.94
CA VAL A 14 -8.67 11.52 -6.91
C VAL A 14 -7.55 10.58 -7.34
N GLY A 15 -7.50 9.40 -6.74
CA GLY A 15 -6.55 8.38 -7.14
C GLY A 15 -6.97 7.00 -6.67
N HIS A 16 -6.47 5.97 -7.34
CA HIS A 16 -6.68 4.57 -6.98
C HIS A 16 -5.34 3.88 -6.70
N SER A 17 -5.29 3.00 -5.70
CA SER A 17 -4.11 2.22 -5.33
C SER A 17 -2.88 3.12 -5.09
N LEU A 18 -1.75 2.88 -5.76
CA LEU A 18 -0.57 3.75 -5.72
C LEU A 18 -0.92 5.21 -6.08
N GLY A 19 -1.79 5.41 -7.07
CA GLY A 19 -2.26 6.74 -7.46
C GLY A 19 -3.05 7.44 -6.36
N ALA A 20 -3.74 6.69 -5.50
CA ALA A 20 -4.41 7.24 -4.31
C ALA A 20 -3.38 7.74 -3.28
N GLY A 21 -2.25 7.03 -3.13
CA GLY A 21 -1.14 7.48 -2.32
C GLY A 21 -0.50 8.76 -2.87
N ALA A 22 -0.25 8.81 -4.18
CA ALA A 22 0.27 10.00 -4.84
C ALA A 22 -0.67 11.20 -4.70
N ALA A 23 -1.97 11.01 -4.92
CA ALA A 23 -2.99 12.03 -4.74
C ALA A 23 -3.04 12.54 -3.29
N ALA A 24 -2.88 11.66 -2.29
CA ALA A 24 -2.88 12.05 -0.90
C ALA A 24 -1.66 12.90 -0.51
N ILE A 25 -0.46 12.55 -0.99
CA ILE A 25 0.74 13.37 -0.78
C ILE A 25 0.60 14.72 -1.48
N LEU A 26 0.12 14.72 -2.73
CA LEU A 26 -0.13 15.96 -3.47
C LEU A 26 -1.16 16.85 -2.76
N ALA A 27 -2.21 16.27 -2.20
CA ALA A 27 -3.22 16.97 -1.42
C ALA A 27 -2.61 17.68 -0.21
N ILE A 28 -1.69 17.03 0.51
CA ILE A 28 -0.99 17.63 1.66
C ILE A 28 -0.14 18.82 1.21
N LEU A 29 0.59 18.68 0.10
CA LEU A 29 1.45 19.74 -0.44
C LEU A 29 0.64 20.96 -0.89
N LEU A 30 -0.50 20.73 -1.56
CA LEU A 30 -1.34 21.80 -2.11
C LEU A 30 -2.33 22.40 -1.09
N LYS A 31 -2.44 21.85 0.12
CA LYS A 31 -3.44 22.29 1.10
C LYS A 31 -3.27 23.75 1.52
N GLN A 32 -2.03 24.27 1.51
CA GLN A 32 -1.74 25.65 1.87
C GLN A 32 -2.26 26.65 0.81
N ASP A 33 -2.16 26.30 -0.47
CA ASP A 33 -2.60 27.16 -1.58
C ASP A 33 -4.11 27.00 -1.86
N PHE A 34 -4.66 25.81 -1.61
CA PHE A 34 -6.05 25.46 -1.86
C PHE A 34 -6.74 25.03 -0.55
N PRO A 35 -7.22 25.97 0.28
CA PRO A 35 -7.79 25.65 1.59
C PRO A 35 -9.07 24.81 1.51
N ASN A 36 -9.82 24.87 0.41
CA ASN A 36 -11.01 24.04 0.16
C ASN A 36 -10.70 22.71 -0.53
N LEU A 37 -9.43 22.35 -0.73
CA LEU A 37 -9.04 21.11 -1.41
C LEU A 37 -9.64 19.89 -0.73
N LEU A 38 -10.13 18.96 -1.56
CA LEU A 38 -10.59 17.63 -1.16
C LEU A 38 -9.79 16.55 -1.90
N CYS A 39 -9.60 15.40 -1.25
CA CYS A 39 -8.96 14.24 -1.85
C CYS A 39 -9.77 12.96 -1.58
N TYR A 40 -10.09 12.22 -2.63
CA TYR A 40 -10.68 10.88 -2.54
C TYR A 40 -9.67 9.82 -2.97
N ALA A 41 -9.19 9.06 -1.98
CA ALA A 41 -8.16 8.06 -2.14
C ALA A 41 -8.82 6.66 -2.13
N TYR A 42 -8.93 6.00 -3.28
CA TYR A 42 -9.50 4.67 -3.39
C TYR A 42 -8.40 3.62 -3.22
N ALA A 43 -8.57 2.69 -2.26
CA ALA A 43 -7.59 1.64 -1.97
C ALA A 43 -6.15 2.14 -1.73
N PRO A 44 -5.90 3.21 -0.92
CA PRO A 44 -4.56 3.75 -0.78
C PRO A 44 -3.61 2.79 -0.05
N PRO A 45 -2.29 2.88 -0.28
CA PRO A 45 -1.31 2.04 0.41
C PRO A 45 -1.35 2.27 1.92
N GLY A 46 -1.32 1.18 2.69
CA GLY A 46 -1.44 1.21 4.15
C GLY A 46 -0.25 1.81 4.87
N GLY A 47 0.93 1.77 4.26
CA GLY A 47 2.17 2.32 4.83
C GLY A 47 2.52 3.73 4.33
N LEU A 48 1.56 4.65 4.19
CA LEU A 48 1.81 5.94 3.54
C LEU A 48 2.22 7.07 4.50
N LEU A 49 1.45 7.31 5.56
CA LEU A 49 1.59 8.49 6.42
C LEU A 49 1.92 8.13 7.87
N SER A 50 2.68 8.98 8.54
CA SER A 50 2.84 8.92 9.99
C SER A 50 1.53 9.31 10.70
N LEU A 51 1.37 8.89 11.96
CA LEU A 51 0.15 9.19 12.72
C LEU A 51 -0.20 10.70 12.77
N PRO A 52 0.76 11.64 12.99
CA PRO A 52 0.45 13.07 12.94
C PRO A 52 -0.02 13.55 11.55
N ALA A 53 0.57 13.01 10.48
CA ALA A 53 0.19 13.35 9.12
C ALA A 53 -1.21 12.81 8.77
N VAL A 54 -1.58 11.63 9.29
CA VAL A 54 -2.96 11.12 9.20
C VAL A 54 -3.92 12.09 9.87
N GLU A 55 -3.65 12.50 11.11
CA GLU A 55 -4.53 13.40 11.85
C GLU A 55 -4.75 14.73 11.10
N TYR A 56 -3.68 15.32 10.59
CA TYR A 56 -3.74 16.51 9.75
C TYR A 56 -4.62 16.30 8.50
N SER A 57 -4.39 15.18 7.80
CA SER A 57 -5.07 14.87 6.54
C SER A 57 -6.55 14.51 6.68
N LYS A 58 -7.05 14.14 7.88
CA LYS A 58 -8.47 13.78 8.11
C LYS A 58 -9.45 14.86 7.68
N THR A 59 -9.03 16.12 7.74
CA THR A 59 -9.89 17.27 7.41
C THR A 59 -10.19 17.39 5.91
N PHE A 60 -9.33 16.84 5.03
CA PHE A 60 -9.46 17.02 3.57
C PHE A 60 -9.28 15.73 2.74
N ILE A 61 -8.76 14.65 3.31
CA ILE A 61 -8.58 13.37 2.62
C ILE A 61 -9.59 12.35 3.15
N THR A 62 -10.25 11.68 2.22
CA THR A 62 -11.14 10.53 2.48
C THR A 62 -10.62 9.32 1.72
N SER A 63 -10.24 8.29 2.46
CA SER A 63 -9.81 7.00 1.95
C SER A 63 -10.99 6.04 1.88
N VAL A 64 -11.18 5.38 0.74
CA VAL A 64 -12.24 4.40 0.52
C VAL A 64 -11.63 3.02 0.36
N VAL A 65 -12.03 2.09 1.23
CA VAL A 65 -11.52 0.72 1.27
C VAL A 65 -12.69 -0.24 1.09
N LEU A 66 -12.55 -1.21 0.17
CA LEU A 66 -13.61 -2.17 -0.14
C LEU A 66 -13.30 -3.55 0.43
N GLY A 67 -14.16 -4.05 1.31
CA GLY A 67 -14.18 -5.43 1.79
C GLY A 67 -12.80 -5.89 2.28
N LYS A 68 -12.28 -6.94 1.62
CA LYS A 68 -10.96 -7.53 1.87
C LYS A 68 -9.90 -7.04 0.86
N ASP A 69 -9.86 -5.74 0.56
CA ASP A 69 -8.79 -5.13 -0.25
C ASP A 69 -7.40 -5.12 0.41
N VAL A 70 -6.43 -5.80 -0.17
CA VAL A 70 -5.10 -6.03 0.41
C VAL A 70 -4.23 -4.76 0.48
N VAL A 71 -4.46 -3.78 -0.41
CA VAL A 71 -3.55 -2.63 -0.57
C VAL A 71 -3.47 -1.74 0.69
N PRO A 72 -4.57 -1.37 1.35
CA PRO A 72 -4.54 -0.60 2.60
C PRO A 72 -4.05 -1.42 3.81
N ARG A 73 -3.91 -2.75 3.66
CA ARG A 73 -3.51 -3.65 4.75
C ARG A 73 -2.07 -4.13 4.65
N ILE A 74 -1.39 -3.86 3.53
CA ILE A 74 0.04 -4.11 3.37
C ILE A 74 0.83 -2.92 3.93
N GLY A 75 1.54 -3.15 5.04
CA GLY A 75 2.51 -2.22 5.61
C GLY A 75 3.91 -2.39 5.00
N LEU A 76 4.78 -1.40 5.19
CA LEU A 76 6.18 -1.43 4.69
C LEU A 76 6.91 -2.71 5.12
N HIS A 77 6.76 -3.12 6.37
CA HIS A 77 7.36 -4.34 6.90
C HIS A 77 6.93 -5.60 6.15
N GLN A 78 5.64 -5.69 5.80
CA GLN A 78 5.12 -6.84 5.04
C GLN A 78 5.60 -6.82 3.59
N MET A 79 5.81 -5.64 2.98
CA MET A 79 6.42 -5.53 1.66
C MET A 79 7.88 -5.96 1.66
N GLU A 80 8.62 -5.68 2.73
CA GLU A 80 10.02 -6.07 2.84
C GLU A 80 10.20 -7.57 3.06
N ALA A 81 9.34 -8.18 3.88
CA ALA A 81 9.25 -9.62 4.00
C ALA A 81 8.93 -10.26 2.64
N LEU A 82 7.92 -9.74 1.93
CA LEU A 82 7.56 -10.20 0.58
C LEU A 82 8.73 -10.04 -0.41
N ARG A 83 9.46 -8.92 -0.37
CA ARG A 83 10.65 -8.69 -1.20
C ARG A 83 11.72 -9.75 -0.93
N THR A 84 11.98 -10.04 0.34
CA THR A 84 12.99 -11.03 0.76
C THR A 84 12.59 -12.43 0.29
N ASP A 85 11.33 -12.81 0.49
CA ASP A 85 10.77 -14.08 0.05
C ASP A 85 10.84 -14.20 -1.48
N LEU A 86 10.47 -13.14 -2.21
CA LEU A 86 10.54 -13.11 -3.68
C LEU A 86 11.97 -13.24 -4.19
N ILE A 87 12.94 -12.54 -3.60
CA ILE A 87 14.36 -12.65 -3.96
C ILE A 87 14.86 -14.08 -3.71
N ASN A 88 14.49 -14.69 -2.57
CA ASN A 88 14.87 -16.06 -2.25
C ASN A 88 14.24 -17.07 -3.22
N ALA A 89 12.97 -16.89 -3.58
CA ALA A 89 12.30 -17.71 -4.58
C ALA A 89 12.95 -17.58 -5.97
N ILE A 90 13.27 -16.37 -6.42
CA ILE A 90 13.96 -16.13 -7.70
C ILE A 90 15.35 -16.79 -7.71
N LYS A 91 16.10 -16.71 -6.60
CA LYS A 91 17.44 -17.32 -6.49
C LYS A 91 17.38 -18.85 -6.53
N ARG A 92 16.32 -19.46 -5.98
CA ARG A 92 16.14 -20.92 -5.89
C ARG A 92 15.41 -21.51 -7.09
N SER A 93 14.74 -20.69 -7.88
CA SER A 93 13.99 -21.13 -9.06
C SER A 93 14.90 -21.38 -10.25
N ALA A 94 14.80 -22.59 -10.82
CA ALA A 94 15.32 -22.92 -12.13
C ALA A 94 14.40 -22.47 -13.28
N ASP A 95 13.16 -22.07 -12.96
CA ASP A 95 12.17 -21.59 -13.92
C ASP A 95 12.50 -20.18 -14.45
N PRO A 96 12.14 -19.87 -15.71
CA PRO A 96 12.41 -18.57 -16.30
C PRO A 96 11.67 -17.46 -15.55
N LYS A 97 12.39 -16.38 -15.23
CA LYS A 97 12.00 -15.31 -14.30
C LYS A 97 10.62 -14.66 -14.58
N TRP A 98 10.17 -14.66 -15.84
CA TRP A 98 8.85 -14.12 -16.22
C TRP A 98 7.69 -14.92 -15.61
N LYS A 99 7.84 -16.24 -15.44
CA LYS A 99 6.84 -17.11 -14.83
C LYS A 99 6.68 -16.82 -13.33
N ILE A 100 7.79 -16.54 -12.65
CA ILE A 100 7.82 -16.17 -11.23
C ILE A 100 7.19 -14.79 -11.00
N ILE A 101 7.56 -13.79 -11.81
CA ILE A 101 7.06 -12.42 -11.69
C ILE A 101 5.55 -12.37 -11.99
N LEU A 102 5.10 -13.08 -13.02
CA LEU A 102 3.67 -13.10 -13.38
C LEU A 102 2.82 -13.85 -12.34
N GLY A 103 3.34 -14.94 -11.76
CA GLY A 103 2.66 -15.67 -10.68
C GLY A 103 2.60 -14.92 -9.34
N GLY A 104 3.62 -14.10 -9.03
CA GLY A 104 3.65 -13.32 -7.78
C GLY A 104 2.80 -12.04 -7.81
N VAL A 105 2.58 -11.45 -9.00
CA VAL A 105 1.84 -10.17 -9.16
C VAL A 105 0.34 -10.40 -9.35
N LEU A 106 -0.06 -11.53 -9.93
CA LEU A 106 -1.46 -11.87 -10.15
C LEU A 106 -1.90 -12.94 -9.13
N CYS A 107 -2.47 -12.49 -8.02
CA CYS A 107 -2.98 -13.29 -6.90
C CYS A 107 -4.20 -14.19 -7.27
N CYS A 108 -4.22 -14.80 -8.47
CA CYS A 108 -5.36 -15.52 -9.04
C CYS A 108 -5.01 -16.71 -9.96
N CYS A 109 -3.79 -17.25 -9.96
CA CYS A 109 -3.50 -18.46 -10.76
C CYS A 109 -3.55 -19.73 -9.87
N PRO A 110 -4.42 -20.71 -10.19
CA PRO A 110 -4.57 -21.96 -9.44
C PRO A 110 -3.62 -23.08 -9.92
N ASP A 111 -2.50 -22.75 -10.55
CA ASP A 111 -1.49 -23.78 -10.86
C ASP A 111 -0.51 -23.83 -9.70
N GLU A 112 -0.67 -24.87 -8.89
CA GLU A 112 0.28 -25.25 -7.85
C GLU A 112 1.67 -25.33 -8.48
N VAL A 113 2.53 -24.38 -8.15
CA VAL A 113 3.96 -24.52 -8.35
C VAL A 113 4.37 -25.65 -7.42
N ASP A 114 4.61 -26.82 -8.02
CA ASP A 114 5.03 -28.02 -7.32
C ASP A 114 6.41 -27.75 -6.69
N PHE A 115 6.41 -27.33 -5.42
CA PHE A 115 7.59 -27.19 -4.58
C PHE A 115 7.95 -28.57 -4.01
N ASP A 116 8.05 -29.57 -4.88
CA ASP A 116 8.36 -30.92 -4.45
C ASP A 116 9.86 -30.99 -4.11
N GLY A 117 10.17 -30.91 -2.80
CA GLY A 117 11.48 -31.29 -2.26
C GLY A 117 12.30 -30.24 -1.52
N VAL A 118 11.73 -29.19 -0.93
CA VAL A 118 12.52 -28.30 -0.03
C VAL A 118 11.76 -28.01 1.26
N GLU A 119 12.23 -28.57 2.37
CA GLU A 119 11.81 -28.17 3.73
C GLU A 119 11.91 -26.65 3.86
N GLY A 120 10.77 -25.98 3.79
CA GLY A 120 10.67 -24.54 4.05
C GLY A 120 10.88 -24.27 5.53
N PRO A 121 11.50 -23.13 5.91
CA PRO A 121 11.66 -22.78 7.31
C PRO A 121 10.28 -22.71 7.96
N THR A 122 10.10 -23.47 9.05
CA THR A 122 8.88 -23.45 9.85
C THR A 122 8.57 -22.02 10.30
N LEU A 123 7.28 -21.66 10.37
CA LEU A 123 6.78 -20.35 10.82
C LEU A 123 7.37 -19.86 12.16
N ALA A 124 7.97 -20.76 12.96
CA ALA A 124 8.64 -20.48 14.23
C ALA A 124 9.99 -19.74 14.11
N ASP A 125 10.63 -19.72 12.93
CA ASP A 125 12.00 -19.20 12.74
C ASP A 125 12.05 -17.78 12.14
N ARG A 126 10.90 -17.12 12.02
CA ARG A 126 10.79 -15.76 11.49
C ARG A 126 11.14 -14.72 12.56
N ASP A 127 12.41 -14.64 12.96
CA ASP A 127 12.89 -13.43 13.62
C ASP A 127 13.03 -12.33 12.56
N VAL A 128 11.94 -11.59 12.35
CA VAL A 128 11.83 -10.52 11.35
C VAL A 128 12.61 -9.26 11.76
N THR A 129 13.39 -9.33 12.84
CA THR A 129 14.23 -8.22 13.32
C THR A 129 15.68 -8.28 12.85
N SER A 130 16.15 -9.42 12.33
CA SER A 130 17.53 -9.59 11.92
C SER A 130 17.73 -9.39 10.41
N HIS A 131 18.29 -8.24 10.02
CA HIS A 131 18.70 -7.95 8.65
C HIS A 131 20.15 -8.43 8.41
N PRO A 132 20.44 -9.36 7.48
CA PRO A 132 21.78 -9.95 7.33
C PRO A 132 22.71 -9.18 6.37
N SER A 133 22.40 -7.94 6.01
CA SER A 133 23.26 -7.14 5.11
C SER A 133 23.14 -5.65 5.40
N ASP A 134 24.31 -5.01 5.54
CA ASP A 134 24.58 -3.57 5.56
C ASP A 134 24.20 -2.76 6.81
N ALA A 135 25.20 -2.60 7.69
CA ALA A 135 25.24 -1.67 8.83
C ALA A 135 25.20 -0.17 8.44
N THR A 136 24.99 0.18 7.17
CA THR A 136 24.80 1.55 6.68
C THR A 136 23.33 1.91 6.47
N ILE A 137 22.42 0.94 6.55
CA ILE A 137 20.99 1.17 6.55
C ILE A 137 20.45 0.68 7.89
N ALA A 138 20.70 1.48 8.94
CA ALA A 138 19.92 1.40 10.15
C ALA A 138 18.48 1.82 9.80
N LEU A 139 17.71 0.90 9.21
CA LEU A 139 16.26 0.98 9.12
C LEU A 139 15.75 0.73 10.55
N THR A 140 15.89 1.77 11.37
CA THR A 140 15.36 1.89 12.73
C THR A 140 13.95 1.34 12.74
N ALA A 141 13.66 0.44 13.69
CA ALA A 141 12.32 0.09 14.17
C ALA A 141 11.25 1.09 13.69
N HIS A 142 10.66 0.83 12.52
CA HIS A 142 9.94 1.89 11.82
C HIS A 142 8.68 2.24 12.59
N GLN A 143 8.52 3.52 12.87
CA GLN A 143 7.28 4.06 13.38
C GLN A 143 6.15 3.64 12.43
N PRO A 144 5.06 3.04 12.94
CA PRO A 144 4.02 2.48 12.09
C PRO A 144 3.45 3.57 11.19
N LEU A 145 3.34 3.26 9.90
CA LEU A 145 2.70 4.10 8.91
C LEU A 145 1.28 3.59 8.66
N TYR A 146 0.42 4.51 8.21
CA TYR A 146 -1.02 4.34 8.15
C TYR A 146 -1.59 4.88 6.83
N PRO A 147 -2.79 4.41 6.43
CA PRO A 147 -3.54 5.01 5.32
C PRO A 147 -3.86 6.49 5.59
N PRO A 148 -3.95 7.33 4.55
CA PRO A 148 -4.21 8.75 4.72
C PRO A 148 -5.67 9.05 5.10
N GLY A 149 -5.89 10.15 5.83
CA GLY A 149 -7.21 10.73 6.03
C GLY A 149 -8.22 9.90 6.84
N ARG A 150 -9.50 10.23 6.65
CA ARG A 150 -10.65 9.47 7.21
C ARG A 150 -10.88 8.22 6.35
N ILE A 151 -11.21 7.09 6.97
CA ILE A 151 -11.41 5.83 6.25
C ILE A 151 -12.90 5.49 6.20
N ILE A 152 -13.41 5.26 4.99
CA ILE A 152 -14.70 4.63 4.72
C ILE A 152 -14.43 3.17 4.34
N HIS A 153 -14.82 2.25 5.19
CA HIS A 153 -14.73 0.81 4.92
C HIS A 153 -16.09 0.28 4.45
N ILE A 154 -16.17 -0.11 3.19
CA ILE A 154 -17.39 -0.63 2.58
C ILE A 154 -17.37 -2.15 2.68
N VAL A 155 -18.33 -2.72 3.41
CA VAL A 155 -18.49 -4.18 3.56
C VAL A 155 -19.82 -4.64 2.98
N ARG A 156 -19.87 -5.86 2.43
CA ARG A 156 -21.12 -6.46 1.98
C ARG A 156 -21.97 -6.79 3.19
N ASN A 157 -23.24 -6.38 3.17
CA ASN A 157 -24.21 -6.80 4.17
C ASN A 157 -24.58 -8.27 3.92
N HIS A 158 -24.21 -9.15 4.84
CA HIS A 158 -24.69 -10.53 4.85
C HIS A 158 -25.74 -10.64 5.96
N PRO A 159 -27.05 -10.50 5.65
CA PRO A 159 -28.08 -10.76 6.64
C PRO A 159 -27.93 -12.21 7.12
N LYS A 160 -27.96 -12.41 8.43
CA LYS A 160 -27.98 -13.75 9.02
C LYS A 160 -29.38 -14.32 8.79
N GLU A 161 -29.48 -15.38 8.00
CA GLU A 161 -30.64 -16.29 8.05
C GLU A 161 -30.67 -17.02 9.39
#